data_AF-V9GC79-F1
#
_entry.id   AF-V9GC79-F1
#
_cell.length_a   1.000
_cell.length_b   1.000
_cell.length_c   1.000
_cell.angle_alpha   90.00
_cell.angle_beta   90.00
_cell.angle_gamma   90.00
#
_symmetry.space_group_name_H-M   'P 1'
#
loop_
_entity.id
_entity.type
_entity.pdbx_description
1 polymer ?
#
loop_
_entity_poly.entity_id
_entity_poly.type
_entity_poly.pdbx_seq_one_letter_code
_entity_poly.pdbx_strand_id
1 'polypeptide(L)'
;MYVVTNEDNESHSTALTIPRRGLPALQAKHGGSGPVTVVFLGGSITEGAGASDPDETSWRALTERYLSERFGSSRIRCINAGVGGTDSTWGLIA
;
A
#
# COMPACT_ATOMS: atom_id res chain seq x y z
N MET A 1 5.97 22.37 18.78
CA MET A 1 6.54 22.65 20.11
C MET A 1 6.51 21.35 20.88
N TYR A 2 7.66 20.68 21.04
CA TYR A 2 7.78 19.54 21.94
C TYR A 2 8.96 19.82 22.86
N VAL A 3 8.69 19.79 24.16
CA VAL A 3 9.70 19.84 25.20
C VAL A 3 10.06 18.38 25.50
N VAL A 4 11.34 18.04 25.41
CA VAL A 4 11.87 16.74 25.85
C VAL A 4 12.80 17.05 27.01
N THR A 5 12.53 16.45 28.16
CA THR A 5 13.46 16.45 29.30
C THR A 5 13.95 15.05 29.59
N ASN A 6 15.26 15.02 29.81
CA ASN A 6 16.09 14.11 30.58
C ASN A 6 16.91 13.08 29.81
N GLU A 7 18.21 13.32 29.98
CA GLU A 7 19.40 12.54 29.71
C GLU A 7 19.32 11.16 30.38
N ASP A 8 19.84 10.12 29.72
CA ASP A 8 21.06 9.45 30.17
C ASP A 8 21.45 8.29 29.24
N ASN A 9 22.63 8.47 28.63
CA ASN A 9 23.66 7.51 28.23
C ASN A 9 23.34 6.00 28.19
N GLU A 10 23.20 5.44 26.97
CA GLU A 10 23.81 4.14 26.62
C GLU A 10 24.22 4.12 25.13
N SER A 11 25.48 3.75 24.88
CA SER A 11 26.08 3.61 23.55
C SER A 11 25.55 2.36 22.85
N HIS A 12 24.38 2.45 22.23
CA HIS A 12 23.94 1.47 21.24
C HIS A 12 24.08 2.09 19.85
N SER A 13 24.82 1.40 18.98
CA SER A 13 24.92 1.74 17.55
C SER A 13 23.50 1.86 17.00
N THR A 14 23.03 3.09 16.85
CA THR A 14 21.75 3.40 16.23
C THR A 14 21.90 3.06 14.76
N ALA A 15 21.60 1.80 14.42
CA ALA A 15 21.37 1.41 13.04
C ALA A 15 20.45 2.47 12.45
N LEU A 16 20.99 3.24 11.49
CA LEU A 16 20.33 4.37 10.86
C LEU A 16 18.98 3.90 10.34
N THR A 17 17.93 4.10 11.13
CA THR A 17 16.60 3.68 10.78
C THR A 17 16.12 4.68 9.76
N ILE A 18 16.40 4.43 8.48
CA ILE A 18 15.88 5.25 7.40
C ILE A 18 14.36 5.07 7.43
N PRO A 19 13.57 6.09 7.84
CA PRO A 19 12.13 5.94 7.84
C PRO A 19 11.70 5.67 6.40
N ARG A 20 10.94 4.60 6.22
CA ARG A 20 10.44 4.18 4.91
C ARG A 20 9.75 5.40 4.31
N ARG A 21 10.25 5.93 3.19
CA ARG A 21 9.58 7.04 2.49
C ARG A 21 8.24 6.59 1.86
N GLY A 22 7.60 5.51 2.30
CA GLY A 22 6.39 4.94 1.70
C GLY A 22 5.24 5.95 1.64
N LEU A 23 4.54 6.15 2.75
CA LEU A 23 3.42 7.11 2.81
C LEU A 23 3.85 8.56 2.51
N PRO A 24 5.02 9.06 2.96
CA PRO A 24 5.49 10.38 2.57
C PRO A 24 5.81 10.54 1.07
N ALA A 25 6.33 9.53 0.39
CA ALA A 25 6.55 9.59 -1.06
C ALA A 25 5.25 9.39 -1.84
N LEU A 26 4.29 8.63 -1.32
CA LEU A 26 2.92 8.62 -1.85
C LEU A 26 2.32 10.03 -1.77
N GLN A 27 2.45 10.70 -0.63
CA GLN A 27 1.99 12.08 -0.44
C GLN A 27 2.72 13.05 -1.39
N ALA A 28 4.03 12.89 -1.57
CA ALA A 28 4.79 13.69 -2.53
C ALA A 28 4.37 13.42 -3.99
N LYS A 29 4.06 12.16 -4.35
CA LYS A 29 3.49 11.79 -5.65
C LYS A 29 2.08 12.35 -5.83
N HIS A 30 1.28 12.42 -4.78
CA HIS A 30 -0.03 13.06 -4.82
C HIS A 30 0.07 14.57 -5.10
N GLY A 31 1.10 15.24 -4.56
CA GLY A 31 1.44 16.62 -4.88
C GLY A 31 2.10 16.80 -6.26
N GLY A 32 2.54 15.70 -6.89
CA GLY A 32 3.06 15.66 -8.25
C GLY A 32 1.98 15.34 -9.29
N SER A 33 2.22 15.72 -10.55
CA SER A 33 1.28 15.57 -11.68
C SER A 33 1.32 14.21 -12.37
N GLY A 34 2.03 13.22 -11.82
CA GLY A 34 2.26 11.92 -12.46
C GLY A 34 1.21 10.86 -12.11
N PRO A 35 0.91 9.92 -13.02
CA PRO A 35 0.02 8.79 -12.72
C PRO A 35 0.62 7.88 -11.63
N VAL A 36 -0.25 7.36 -10.77
CA VAL A 36 0.09 6.45 -9.67
C VAL A 36 -0.49 5.07 -9.99
N THR A 37 0.36 4.06 -9.96
CA THR A 37 -0.06 2.66 -10.07
C THR A 37 -0.15 2.04 -8.67
N VAL A 38 -1.27 1.38 -8.40
CA VAL A 38 -1.55 0.66 -7.16
C VAL A 38 -1.68 -0.82 -7.49
N VAL A 39 -0.90 -1.67 -6.82
CA VAL A 39 -0.92 -3.12 -7.03
C VAL A 39 -1.48 -3.77 -5.77
N PHE A 40 -2.50 -4.61 -5.94
CA PHE A 40 -3.05 -5.46 -4.91
C PHE A 40 -2.43 -6.84 -5.05
N LEU A 41 -1.61 -7.25 -4.07
CA LEU A 41 -0.93 -8.54 -4.05
C LEU A 41 -1.46 -9.38 -2.88
N GLY A 42 -1.76 -10.65 -3.13
CA GLY A 42 -2.19 -11.57 -2.07
C GLY A 42 -2.80 -12.86 -2.60
N GLY A 43 -3.47 -13.59 -1.70
CA GLY A 43 -4.13 -14.86 -2.03
C GLY A 43 -5.55 -14.69 -2.61
N SER A 44 -6.37 -15.72 -2.43
CA SER A 44 -7.76 -15.79 -2.93
C SER A 44 -8.66 -14.63 -2.48
N ILE A 45 -8.44 -14.05 -1.30
CA ILE A 45 -9.19 -12.89 -0.82
C ILE A 45 -8.88 -11.65 -1.66
N THR A 46 -7.62 -11.46 -2.08
CA THR A 46 -7.22 -10.35 -2.94
C THR A 46 -7.68 -10.57 -4.38
N GLU A 47 -7.68 -11.83 -4.83
CA GLU A 47 -8.25 -12.23 -6.13
C GLU A 47 -9.73 -11.85 -6.22
N GLY A 48 -10.49 -12.05 -5.13
CA GLY A 48 -11.90 -11.64 -5.01
C GLY A 48 -12.84 -12.73 -4.49
N ALA A 49 -12.32 -13.82 -3.93
CA ALA A 49 -13.12 -14.93 -3.43
C ALA A 49 -14.12 -14.49 -2.34
N GLY A 50 -15.36 -14.97 -2.46
CA GLY A 50 -16.45 -14.69 -1.52
C GLY A 50 -17.23 -13.39 -1.81
N ALA A 51 -16.80 -12.59 -2.79
CA ALA A 51 -17.61 -11.48 -3.30
C ALA A 51 -18.73 -11.99 -4.20
N SER A 52 -19.87 -11.28 -4.21
CA SER A 52 -20.95 -11.56 -5.18
C SER A 52 -20.51 -11.26 -6.62
N ASP A 53 -19.60 -10.30 -6.76
CA ASP A 53 -18.91 -9.95 -7.99
C ASP A 53 -17.45 -9.60 -7.62
N PRO A 54 -16.47 -10.41 -8.01
CA PRO A 54 -15.06 -10.16 -7.70
C PRO A 54 -14.54 -8.79 -8.16
N ASP A 55 -15.06 -8.25 -9.26
CA ASP A 55 -14.59 -7.00 -9.87
C ASP A 55 -15.35 -5.77 -9.38
N GLU A 56 -16.49 -5.94 -8.71
CA GLU A 56 -17.30 -4.81 -8.24
C GLU A 56 -17.50 -4.79 -6.71
N THR A 57 -17.65 -5.96 -6.08
CA THR A 57 -18.03 -6.07 -4.66
C THR A 57 -16.96 -6.68 -3.76
N SER A 58 -15.81 -7.09 -4.32
CA SER A 58 -14.66 -7.48 -3.51
C SER A 58 -14.06 -6.28 -2.75
N TRP A 59 -13.41 -6.53 -1.62
CA TRP A 59 -12.73 -5.46 -0.88
C TRP A 59 -11.70 -4.71 -1.75
N ARG A 60 -11.03 -5.43 -2.67
CA ARG A 60 -10.11 -4.88 -3.66
C ARG A 60 -10.83 -3.88 -4.57
N ALA A 61 -11.93 -4.31 -5.19
CA ALA A 61 -12.72 -3.47 -6.10
C ALA A 61 -13.24 -2.20 -5.41
N LEU A 62 -13.75 -2.35 -4.19
CA LEU A 62 -14.20 -1.22 -3.36
C LEU A 62 -13.04 -0.27 -3.01
N THR A 63 -11.85 -0.81 -2.75
CA THR A 63 -10.66 0.00 -2.47
C THR A 63 -10.18 0.73 -3.72
N GLU A 64 -10.18 0.08 -4.88
CA GLU A 64 -9.90 0.72 -6.17
C GLU A 64 -10.86 1.88 -6.45
N ARG A 65 -12.16 1.69 -6.20
CA ARG A 65 -13.16 2.75 -6.34
C ARG A 65 -12.88 3.92 -5.42
N TYR A 66 -12.62 3.64 -4.15
CA TYR A 66 -12.25 4.66 -3.16
C TYR A 66 -11.01 5.47 -3.59
N LEU A 67 -9.96 4.80 -4.07
CA LEU A 67 -8.73 5.46 -4.52
C LEU A 67 -8.99 6.32 -5.76
N SER A 68 -9.79 5.82 -6.70
CA SER A 68 -10.19 6.57 -7.90
C SER A 68 -11.05 7.79 -7.56
N GLU A 69 -11.99 7.67 -6.64
CA GLU A 69 -12.79 8.80 -6.13
C GLU A 69 -11.92 9.83 -5.40
N ARG A 70 -10.96 9.38 -4.57
CA ARG A 70 -10.14 10.25 -3.73
C ARG A 70 -9.03 10.98 -4.50
N PHE A 71 -8.51 10.36 -5.54
CA PHE A 71 -7.33 10.84 -6.27
C PHE A 71 -7.61 11.12 -7.76
N GLY A 72 -8.80 10.81 -8.26
CA GLY A 72 -9.20 10.99 -9.65
C GLY A 72 -8.84 9.78 -10.51
N SER A 73 -9.83 9.23 -11.20
CA SER A 73 -9.72 7.99 -11.99
C SER A 73 -8.68 8.04 -13.11
N SER A 74 -8.38 9.22 -13.67
CA SER A 74 -7.33 9.37 -14.70
C SER A 74 -5.90 9.32 -14.15
N ARG A 75 -5.74 9.42 -12.82
CA ARG A 75 -4.44 9.42 -12.15
C ARG A 75 -4.12 8.10 -11.46
N ILE A 76 -5.12 7.29 -11.13
CA ILE A 76 -4.92 6.00 -10.47
C ILE A 76 -5.12 4.87 -11.46
N ARG A 77 -4.12 4.00 -11.56
CA ARG A 77 -4.22 2.71 -12.23
C ARG A 77 -4.10 1.60 -11.21
N CYS A 78 -5.11 0.75 -11.09
CA CYS A 78 -5.09 -0.40 -10.19
C CYS A 78 -4.73 -1.68 -10.97
N ILE A 79 -4.03 -2.60 -10.30
CA ILE A 79 -3.66 -3.91 -10.83
C ILE A 79 -3.96 -4.96 -9.77
N ASN A 80 -4.74 -5.98 -10.12
CA ASN A 80 -4.94 -7.16 -9.29
C ASN A 80 -3.88 -8.21 -9.62
N ALA A 81 -3.03 -8.50 -8.64
CA ALA A 81 -2.06 -9.59 -8.68
C ALA A 81 -2.38 -10.63 -7.59
N GLY A 82 -3.66 -10.73 -7.19
CA GLY A 82 -4.15 -11.77 -6.30
C GLY A 82 -4.25 -13.11 -7.03
N VAL A 83 -3.74 -14.19 -6.42
CA VAL A 83 -3.85 -15.54 -6.97
C VAL A 83 -4.41 -16.48 -5.89
N GLY A 84 -5.50 -17.18 -6.20
CA GLY A 84 -6.07 -18.17 -5.29
C GLY A 84 -5.09 -19.28 -4.92
N GLY A 85 -5.08 -19.67 -3.64
CA GLY A 85 -4.24 -20.79 -3.17
C GLY A 85 -2.75 -20.48 -3.01
N THR A 86 -2.33 -19.22 -3.18
CA THR A 86 -0.94 -18.82 -2.96
C THR A 86 -0.72 -18.23 -1.58
N ASP A 87 0.40 -18.61 -0.94
CA ASP A 87 0.95 -17.93 0.23
C ASP A 87 2.00 -16.88 -0.18
N SER A 88 2.61 -16.21 0.80
CA SER A 88 3.62 -15.16 0.56
C SER A 88 4.88 -15.66 -0.16
N THR A 89 5.18 -16.97 -0.14
CA THR A 89 6.34 -17.55 -0.80
C THR A 89 6.19 -17.46 -2.31
N TRP A 90 4.97 -17.67 -2.80
CA TRP A 90 4.65 -17.55 -4.22
C TRP A 90 4.71 -16.10 -4.71
N GLY A 91 4.33 -15.13 -3.86
CA GLY A 91 4.45 -13.70 -4.19
C GLY A 91 5.89 -13.16 -4.23
N LEU A 92 6.89 -13.93 -3.79
CA LEU A 92 8.31 -13.54 -3.79
C LEU A 92 9.02 -13.92 -5.11
N ILE A 93 8.57 -14.98 -5.77
CA ILE A 93 9.25 -15.57 -6.96
C ILE A 93 8.55 -15.18 -8.27
N ALA A 94 7.28 -14.79 -8.21
CA ALA A 94 6.46 -14.44 -9.38
C ALA A 94 6.83 -13.12 -10.05
#